data_AF-A0A0Q6WPV9-F1
#
_entry.id   AF-A0A0Q6WPV9-F1
#
_cell.length_a   1.000
_cell.length_b   1.000
_cell.length_c   1.000
_cell.angle_alpha   90.00
_cell.angle_beta   90.00
_cell.angle_gamma   90.00
#
_symmetry.space_group_name_H-M   'P 1'
#
loop_
_entity.id
_entity.type
_entity.pdbx_description
1 polymer ?
#
loop_
_entity_poly.entity_id
_entity_poly.type
_entity_poly.pdbx_seq_one_letter_code
_entity_poly.pdbx_strand_id
1 'polypeptide(L)'
;MPYTLPTRLATAALFALTLGATPAFAQTSGDPVRGKALFEDTPGASGINTLGSCTNCHASIQDRRASVAGSSAQSPVITFETAMNKFGTALGRAQMQQFTALSVDDRGAIAAYIADTPAVNAATLTFTATAINTITASQTITVTSPQAPLGTLVVSKIEIAGTGAANFGRTFECDAKTFTTAGSACSFSVYYSPKNTTLSNPVVTITMKEGSSPDILRRVTLNGSVSTTTTPPTTTAPEEDSGGGAIGWAWLAGLAAATVALGRRRRA
;
A
#
# COMPACT_ATOMS: atom_id res chain seq x y z
N MET A 1 62.68 9.38 33.41
CA MET A 1 61.50 10.26 33.52
C MET A 1 60.39 9.67 32.65
N PRO A 2 59.23 9.35 33.24
CA PRO A 2 58.06 8.79 32.57
C PRO A 2 57.19 9.91 32.00
N TYR A 3 56.38 9.63 30.97
CA TYR A 3 55.07 10.26 30.81
C TYR A 3 54.09 9.29 30.15
N THR A 4 52.88 9.40 30.65
CA THR A 4 51.74 8.47 30.69
C THR A 4 50.82 8.55 29.47
N LEU A 5 50.14 7.42 29.20
CA LEU A 5 48.97 7.20 28.33
C LEU A 5 47.78 8.16 28.64
N PRO A 6 46.80 8.39 27.73
CA PRO A 6 45.70 7.43 27.55
C PRO A 6 44.97 7.34 26.17
N THR A 7 44.60 6.09 25.84
CA THR A 7 43.28 5.57 25.41
C THR A 7 42.21 6.52 24.84
N ARG A 8 41.66 6.23 23.65
CA ARG A 8 40.21 6.09 23.27
C ARG A 8 40.10 5.41 21.88
N LEU A 9 39.53 4.20 21.75
CA LEU A 9 38.11 3.91 21.41
C LEU A 9 37.61 4.60 20.12
N ALA A 10 37.49 3.84 19.03
CA ALA A 10 36.54 4.11 17.93
C ALA A 10 36.18 2.80 17.20
N THR A 11 35.15 2.08 17.65
CA THR A 11 33.78 2.02 17.09
C THR A 11 33.64 1.06 15.90
N ALA A 12 33.00 -0.07 16.17
CA ALA A 12 32.50 -1.03 15.21
C ALA A 12 31.40 -0.40 14.33
N ALA A 13 31.55 -0.48 13.01
CA ALA A 13 30.49 -0.17 12.07
C ALA A 13 29.61 -1.41 11.87
N LEU A 14 28.51 -1.46 12.61
CA LEU A 14 27.43 -2.42 12.40
C LEU A 14 26.66 -2.00 11.14
N PHE A 15 26.82 -2.75 10.04
CA PHE A 15 25.97 -2.59 8.86
C PHE A 15 24.56 -3.08 9.23
N ALA A 16 23.67 -2.14 9.55
CA ALA A 16 22.25 -2.40 9.69
C ALA A 16 21.66 -2.67 8.31
N LEU A 17 21.42 -3.95 8.01
CA LEU A 17 20.64 -4.40 6.87
C LEU A 17 19.18 -3.96 7.09
N THR A 18 18.80 -2.79 6.59
CA THR A 18 17.41 -2.34 6.59
C THR A 18 16.62 -3.23 5.64
N LEU A 19 15.83 -4.16 6.19
CA LEU A 19 14.74 -4.80 5.47
C LEU A 19 13.77 -3.69 5.04
N GLY A 20 13.87 -3.25 3.80
CA GLY A 20 12.84 -2.46 3.16
C GLY A 20 11.55 -3.28 3.16
N ALA A 21 10.52 -2.75 3.82
CA ALA A 21 9.17 -3.27 3.67
C ALA A 21 8.80 -3.24 2.18
N THR A 22 8.77 -4.40 1.55
CA THR A 22 8.25 -4.55 0.20
C THR A 22 6.76 -4.18 0.25
N PRO A 23 6.28 -3.19 -0.53
CA PRO A 23 4.85 -2.96 -0.63
C PRO A 23 4.17 -4.24 -1.16
N ALA A 24 3.02 -4.57 -0.59
CA ALA A 24 2.25 -5.80 -0.79
C ALA A 24 1.59 -5.92 -2.18
N PHE A 25 2.36 -5.69 -3.26
CA PHE A 25 1.94 -5.92 -4.64
C PHE A 25 3.01 -6.63 -5.47
N ALA A 26 3.91 -7.38 -4.82
CA ALA A 26 4.72 -8.37 -5.51
C ALA A 26 3.79 -9.49 -6.04
N GLN A 27 3.23 -9.29 -7.23
CA GLN A 27 2.55 -10.34 -7.98
C GLN A 27 3.59 -11.35 -8.46
N THR A 28 4.00 -12.29 -7.61
CA THR A 28 4.71 -13.48 -8.07
C THR A 28 3.84 -14.70 -7.88
N SER A 29 3.24 -15.17 -8.97
CA SER A 29 3.57 -16.50 -9.51
C SER A 29 3.00 -16.73 -10.92
N GLY A 30 3.52 -16.03 -11.92
CA GLY A 30 3.31 -16.39 -13.32
C GLY A 30 3.96 -15.39 -14.27
N ASP A 31 4.25 -15.84 -15.50
CA ASP A 31 4.81 -14.99 -16.55
C ASP A 31 3.65 -14.39 -17.39
N PRO A 32 3.32 -13.10 -17.25
CA PRO A 32 2.23 -12.48 -18.00
C PRO A 32 2.53 -12.35 -19.49
N VAL A 33 3.80 -12.33 -19.92
CA VAL A 33 4.18 -12.31 -21.34
C VAL A 33 3.86 -13.67 -21.96
N ARG A 34 4.26 -14.74 -21.29
CA ARG A 34 3.85 -16.11 -21.64
C ARG A 34 2.33 -16.27 -21.59
N GLY A 35 1.69 -15.70 -20.57
CA GLY A 35 0.24 -15.71 -20.40
C GLY A 35 -0.50 -15.05 -21.54
N LYS A 36 0.04 -13.93 -22.06
CA LYS A 36 -0.49 -13.27 -23.26
C LYS A 36 -0.44 -14.18 -24.48
N ALA A 37 0.70 -14.82 -24.73
CA ALA A 37 0.84 -15.77 -25.82
C ALA A 37 -0.16 -16.93 -25.69
N LEU A 38 -0.30 -17.51 -24.50
CA LEU A 38 -1.28 -18.57 -24.22
C LEU A 38 -2.73 -18.10 -24.36
N PHE A 39 -3.04 -16.86 -24.00
CA PHE A 39 -4.40 -16.34 -24.11
C PHE A 39 -4.81 -16.14 -25.58
N GLU A 40 -3.91 -15.59 -26.39
CA GLU A 40 -4.16 -15.24 -27.79
C GLU A 40 -4.05 -16.45 -28.73
N ASP A 41 -3.06 -17.32 -28.49
CA ASP A 41 -2.77 -18.53 -29.27
C ASP A 41 -2.43 -19.70 -28.33
N THR A 42 -3.45 -20.24 -27.65
CA THR A 42 -3.24 -21.36 -26.73
C THR A 42 -2.57 -22.56 -27.41
N PRO A 43 -2.99 -22.99 -28.61
CA PRO A 43 -2.38 -24.14 -29.30
C PRO A 43 -0.90 -23.93 -29.60
N GLY A 44 -0.54 -22.80 -30.22
CA GLY A 44 0.84 -22.52 -30.59
C GLY A 44 1.74 -22.30 -29.37
N ALA A 45 1.25 -21.59 -28.35
CA ALA A 45 2.04 -21.33 -27.15
C ALA A 45 2.22 -22.59 -26.28
N SER A 46 1.18 -23.40 -26.08
CA SER A 46 1.24 -24.62 -25.24
C SER A 46 1.83 -25.83 -25.96
N GLY A 47 1.81 -25.85 -27.30
CA GLY A 47 2.14 -27.02 -28.11
C GLY A 47 1.02 -28.07 -28.19
N ILE A 48 -0.16 -27.78 -27.62
CA ILE A 48 -1.31 -28.69 -27.62
C ILE A 48 -2.31 -28.27 -28.70
N ASN A 49 -2.08 -28.77 -29.92
CA ASN A 49 -2.82 -28.36 -31.13
C ASN A 49 -4.33 -28.63 -31.12
N THR A 50 -4.83 -29.43 -30.18
CA THR A 50 -6.26 -29.77 -30.05
C THR A 50 -7.06 -28.75 -29.26
N LEU A 51 -6.41 -27.79 -28.60
CA LEU A 51 -7.10 -26.75 -27.83
C LEU A 51 -7.64 -25.64 -28.73
N GLY A 52 -8.68 -24.96 -28.29
CA GLY A 52 -9.00 -23.61 -28.78
C GLY A 52 -8.20 -22.54 -28.05
N SER A 53 -8.11 -21.33 -28.60
CA SER A 53 -7.56 -20.17 -27.88
C SER A 53 -8.58 -19.58 -26.90
N CYS A 54 -8.11 -18.90 -25.85
CA CYS A 54 -9.00 -18.20 -24.91
C CYS A 54 -9.85 -17.14 -25.62
N THR A 55 -9.31 -16.55 -26.69
CA THR A 55 -9.99 -15.57 -27.56
C THR A 55 -11.22 -16.12 -28.28
N ASN A 56 -11.36 -17.45 -28.44
CA ASN A 56 -12.54 -18.07 -29.03
C ASN A 56 -13.79 -17.94 -28.14
N CYS A 57 -13.60 -17.78 -26.82
CA CYS A 57 -14.70 -17.63 -25.85
C CYS A 57 -14.75 -16.22 -25.22
N HIS A 58 -13.64 -15.48 -25.29
CA HIS A 58 -13.51 -14.15 -24.71
C HIS A 58 -13.01 -13.20 -25.79
N ALA A 59 -13.84 -12.23 -26.22
CA ALA A 59 -13.47 -11.34 -27.34
C ALA A 59 -12.14 -10.59 -27.10
N SER A 60 -11.83 -10.24 -25.85
CA SER A 60 -10.55 -9.64 -25.47
C SER A 60 -10.14 -9.96 -24.02
N ILE A 61 -8.87 -9.67 -23.68
CA ILE A 61 -8.40 -9.74 -22.30
C ILE A 61 -9.08 -8.68 -21.42
N GLN A 62 -9.46 -7.53 -21.97
CA GLN A 62 -10.19 -6.49 -21.25
C GLN A 62 -11.58 -6.98 -20.83
N ASP A 63 -12.31 -7.66 -21.72
CA ASP A 63 -13.61 -8.26 -21.39
C ASP A 63 -13.47 -9.31 -20.31
N ARG A 64 -12.38 -10.09 -20.39
CA ARG A 64 -12.07 -11.09 -19.37
C ARG A 64 -11.77 -10.43 -18.02
N ARG A 65 -10.93 -9.39 -18.00
CA ARG A 65 -10.60 -8.61 -16.80
C ARG A 65 -11.86 -8.02 -16.17
N ALA A 66 -12.75 -7.42 -16.96
CA ALA A 66 -14.04 -6.91 -16.49
C ALA A 66 -14.90 -8.00 -15.84
N SER A 67 -14.94 -9.19 -16.46
CA SER A 67 -15.69 -10.35 -15.93
C SER A 67 -15.10 -10.91 -14.63
N VAL A 68 -13.77 -10.85 -14.47
CA VAL A 68 -13.06 -11.33 -13.26
C VAL A 68 -13.20 -10.33 -12.11
N ALA A 69 -13.11 -9.05 -12.43
CA ALA A 69 -13.20 -7.91 -11.52
C ALA A 69 -14.57 -7.75 -10.85
N GLY A 70 -15.66 -8.16 -11.51
CA GLY A 70 -17.02 -7.89 -11.03
C GLY A 70 -17.47 -6.46 -11.32
N SER A 71 -18.77 -6.17 -11.16
CA SER A 71 -19.43 -4.92 -11.58
C SER A 71 -19.10 -3.67 -10.73
N SER A 72 -18.06 -3.68 -9.90
CA SER A 72 -17.75 -2.56 -9.00
C SER A 72 -16.59 -1.71 -9.52
N ALA A 73 -16.94 -0.53 -10.06
CA ALA A 73 -16.09 0.62 -10.41
C ALA A 73 -15.05 0.39 -11.53
N GLN A 74 -14.83 1.39 -12.39
CA GLN A 74 -13.79 1.37 -13.43
C GLN A 74 -12.44 0.87 -12.84
N SER A 75 -12.04 -0.36 -13.23
CA SER A 75 -10.77 -1.07 -12.93
C SER A 75 -10.46 -1.48 -11.47
N PRO A 76 -11.03 -2.58 -10.96
CA PRO A 76 -10.53 -3.24 -9.75
C PRO A 76 -9.10 -3.74 -9.91
N VAL A 77 -8.37 -3.82 -8.80
CA VAL A 77 -7.09 -4.52 -8.75
C VAL A 77 -7.38 -6.02 -8.83
N ILE A 78 -7.00 -6.66 -9.94
CA ILE A 78 -7.12 -8.11 -10.08
C ILE A 78 -5.84 -8.72 -9.50
N THR A 79 -5.97 -9.44 -8.40
CA THR A 79 -4.83 -10.19 -7.85
C THR A 79 -4.62 -11.47 -8.65
N PHE A 80 -3.37 -11.95 -8.71
CA PHE A 80 -3.04 -13.24 -9.30
C PHE A 80 -3.90 -14.37 -8.72
N GLU A 81 -4.06 -14.40 -7.40
CA GLU A 81 -4.89 -15.38 -6.69
C GLU A 81 -6.36 -15.32 -7.14
N THR A 82 -6.92 -14.12 -7.28
CA THR A 82 -8.29 -13.95 -7.80
C THR A 82 -8.41 -14.51 -9.20
N ALA A 83 -7.44 -14.22 -10.08
CA ALA A 83 -7.43 -14.72 -11.44
C ALA A 83 -7.32 -16.25 -11.48
N MET A 84 -6.43 -16.86 -10.69
CA MET A 84 -6.26 -18.32 -10.58
C MET A 84 -7.51 -19.00 -10.06
N ASN A 85 -8.12 -18.49 -8.99
CA ASN A 85 -9.33 -19.07 -8.41
C ASN A 85 -10.49 -19.04 -9.40
N LYS A 86 -10.66 -17.93 -10.11
CA LYS A 86 -11.69 -17.79 -11.16
C LYS A 86 -11.40 -18.69 -12.36
N PHE A 87 -10.14 -18.86 -12.75
CA PHE A 87 -9.74 -19.76 -13.83
C PHE A 87 -10.01 -21.22 -13.45
N GLY A 88 -9.56 -21.65 -12.28
CA GLY A 88 -9.80 -23.01 -11.76
C GLY A 88 -11.29 -23.34 -11.65
N THR A 89 -12.10 -22.42 -11.15
CA THR A 89 -13.57 -22.58 -11.12
C THR A 89 -14.16 -22.71 -12.54
N ALA A 90 -13.62 -21.95 -13.50
CA ALA A 90 -14.10 -21.99 -14.88
C ALA A 90 -13.82 -23.34 -15.55
N LEU A 91 -12.71 -24.01 -15.25
CA LEU A 91 -12.36 -25.33 -15.79
C LEU A 91 -13.41 -26.43 -15.50
N GLY A 92 -14.25 -26.25 -14.49
CA GLY A 92 -15.38 -27.15 -14.21
C GLY A 92 -16.53 -27.05 -15.22
N ARG A 93 -16.54 -26.05 -16.11
CA ARG A 93 -17.58 -25.83 -17.12
C ARG A 93 -17.24 -26.56 -18.42
N ALA A 94 -18.24 -27.15 -19.08
CA ALA A 94 -18.05 -27.96 -20.29
C ALA A 94 -17.19 -27.27 -21.37
N GLN A 95 -17.42 -25.99 -21.64
CA GLN A 95 -16.68 -25.21 -22.66
C GLN A 95 -15.20 -24.99 -22.29
N MET A 96 -14.87 -25.05 -21.00
CA MET A 96 -13.53 -24.82 -20.47
C MET A 96 -12.79 -26.12 -20.14
N GLN A 97 -13.45 -27.28 -20.15
CA GLN A 97 -12.85 -28.56 -19.76
C GLN A 97 -11.64 -28.93 -20.63
N GLN A 98 -11.61 -28.53 -21.90
CA GLN A 98 -10.44 -28.74 -22.77
C GLN A 98 -9.15 -28.15 -22.17
N PHE A 99 -9.22 -27.03 -21.46
CA PHE A 99 -8.06 -26.37 -20.86
C PHE A 99 -7.54 -27.07 -19.59
N THR A 100 -8.19 -28.15 -19.15
CA THR A 100 -7.63 -29.06 -18.14
C THR A 100 -6.42 -29.83 -18.64
N ALA A 101 -6.14 -29.81 -19.95
CA ALA A 101 -4.90 -30.34 -20.54
C ALA A 101 -3.69 -29.42 -20.35
N LEU A 102 -3.88 -28.12 -20.06
CA LEU A 102 -2.77 -27.19 -19.84
C LEU A 102 -2.02 -27.54 -18.55
N SER A 103 -0.70 -27.32 -18.54
CA SER A 103 0.14 -27.44 -17.35
C SER A 103 -0.28 -26.43 -16.27
N VAL A 104 0.07 -26.69 -15.01
CA VAL A 104 -0.20 -25.73 -13.92
C VAL A 104 0.53 -24.41 -14.18
N ASP A 105 1.73 -24.46 -14.75
CA ASP A 105 2.52 -23.28 -15.09
C ASP A 105 1.87 -22.44 -16.19
N ASP A 106 1.35 -23.07 -17.27
CA ASP A 106 0.64 -22.35 -18.33
C ASP A 106 -0.65 -21.71 -17.79
N ARG A 107 -1.36 -22.38 -16.87
CA ARG A 107 -2.54 -21.79 -16.21
C ARG A 107 -2.14 -20.60 -15.33
N GLY A 108 -1.02 -20.73 -14.61
CA GLY A 108 -0.42 -19.63 -13.85
C GLY A 108 -0.06 -18.45 -14.74
N ALA A 109 0.59 -18.69 -15.87
CA ALA A 109 0.92 -17.64 -16.84
C ALA A 109 -0.34 -16.92 -17.35
N ILE A 110 -1.40 -17.65 -17.74
CA ILE A 110 -2.68 -17.04 -18.14
C ILE A 110 -3.27 -16.19 -17.02
N ALA A 111 -3.28 -16.69 -15.78
CA ALA A 111 -3.78 -15.94 -14.64
C ALA A 111 -2.94 -14.68 -14.35
N ALA A 112 -1.62 -14.75 -14.50
CA ALA A 112 -0.74 -13.59 -14.40
C ALA A 112 -1.08 -12.56 -15.47
N TYR A 113 -1.30 -12.95 -16.72
CA TYR A 113 -1.71 -12.01 -17.78
C TYR A 113 -3.09 -11.38 -17.50
N ILE A 114 -4.05 -12.14 -16.97
CA ILE A 114 -5.34 -11.58 -16.54
C ILE A 114 -5.13 -10.53 -15.43
N ALA A 115 -4.24 -10.79 -14.47
CA ALA A 115 -3.95 -9.89 -13.36
C ALA A 115 -3.04 -8.70 -13.74
N ASP A 116 -2.29 -8.81 -14.84
CA ASP A 116 -1.29 -7.84 -15.30
C ASP A 116 -1.93 -6.54 -15.80
N THR A 117 -2.19 -5.64 -14.87
CA THR A 117 -2.85 -4.36 -15.09
C THR A 117 -2.00 -3.26 -14.46
N PRO A 118 -2.07 -2.00 -14.94
CA PRO A 118 -1.26 -0.90 -14.39
C PRO A 118 -1.42 -0.83 -12.88
N ALA A 119 -0.36 -0.74 -12.10
CA ALA A 119 -0.42 -0.89 -10.64
C ALA A 119 0.03 0.39 -9.92
N VAL A 120 -0.41 0.54 -8.67
CA VAL A 120 0.14 1.52 -7.72
C VAL A 120 0.69 0.78 -6.49
N ASN A 121 1.76 1.30 -5.90
CA ASN A 121 2.45 0.66 -4.77
C ASN A 121 1.69 0.69 -3.44
N ALA A 122 0.64 1.51 -3.31
CA ALA A 122 -0.11 1.66 -2.07
C ALA A 122 -1.60 1.83 -2.35
N ALA A 123 -2.44 1.22 -1.51
CA ALA A 123 -3.88 1.47 -1.48
C ALA A 123 -4.25 2.63 -0.54
N THR A 124 -3.41 2.87 0.48
CA THR A 124 -3.62 3.90 1.50
C THR A 124 -2.28 4.52 1.91
N LEU A 125 -2.26 5.83 2.11
CA LEU A 125 -1.16 6.57 2.73
C LEU A 125 -1.66 7.32 3.96
N THR A 126 -0.88 7.34 5.03
CA THR A 126 -1.26 7.97 6.31
C THR A 126 -0.24 9.02 6.73
N PHE A 127 -0.72 10.21 7.06
CA PHE A 127 0.08 11.37 7.41
C PHE A 127 -0.35 11.91 8.77
N THR A 128 0.63 12.21 9.61
CA THR A 128 0.41 12.83 10.92
C THR A 128 1.28 14.07 11.03
N ALA A 129 0.65 15.23 11.08
CA ALA A 129 1.34 16.50 11.35
C ALA A 129 1.42 16.73 12.86
N THR A 130 2.47 17.38 13.32
CA THR A 130 2.64 17.76 14.74
C THR A 130 1.80 18.99 15.12
N ALA A 131 1.43 19.81 14.14
CA ALA A 131 0.60 21.00 14.33
C ALA A 131 -0.11 21.38 13.01
N ILE A 132 -1.05 22.31 13.09
CA ILE A 132 -1.61 22.97 11.90
C ILE A 132 -0.51 23.76 11.15
N ASN A 133 -0.70 23.94 9.84
CA ASN A 133 0.21 24.64 8.94
C ASN A 133 1.65 24.08 8.92
N THR A 134 1.85 22.86 9.42
CA THR A 134 3.13 22.16 9.38
C THR A 134 3.07 21.08 8.31
N ILE A 135 3.96 21.17 7.33
CA ILE A 135 4.06 20.18 6.25
C ILE A 135 4.67 18.89 6.80
N THR A 136 4.06 17.75 6.50
CA THR A 136 4.60 16.44 6.86
C THR A 136 5.75 16.03 5.94
N ALA A 137 6.52 15.01 6.34
CA ALA A 137 7.33 14.27 5.39
C ALA A 137 6.45 13.77 4.21
N SER A 138 7.01 13.82 3.00
CA SER A 138 6.33 13.33 1.80
C SER A 138 6.33 11.80 1.75
N GLN A 139 5.28 11.22 1.18
CA GLN A 139 5.21 9.80 0.85
C GLN A 139 5.09 9.64 -0.66
N THR A 140 5.66 8.55 -1.19
CA THR A 140 5.77 8.34 -2.63
C THR A 140 4.73 7.35 -3.13
N ILE A 141 4.02 7.74 -4.19
CA ILE A 141 3.19 6.85 -5.00
C ILE A 141 3.99 6.51 -6.26
N THR A 142 4.11 5.21 -6.54
CA THR A 142 4.73 4.69 -7.75
C THR A 142 3.66 4.03 -8.61
N VAL A 143 3.53 4.51 -9.85
CA VAL A 143 2.71 3.92 -10.90
C VAL A 143 3.61 3.03 -11.75
N THR A 144 3.21 1.77 -11.95
CA THR A 144 3.96 0.78 -12.73
C THR A 144 3.12 0.31 -13.92
N SER A 145 3.69 0.30 -15.11
CA SER A 145 3.04 -0.25 -16.30
C SER A 145 3.02 -1.78 -16.29
N PRO A 146 2.03 -2.43 -16.94
CA PRO A 146 2.00 -3.89 -17.12
C PRO A 146 3.28 -4.46 -17.74
N GLN A 147 3.51 -5.75 -17.52
CA GLN A 147 4.62 -6.50 -18.13
C GLN A 147 4.30 -7.00 -19.55
N ALA A 148 3.02 -7.26 -19.84
CA ALA A 148 2.49 -7.64 -21.15
C ALA A 148 1.41 -6.63 -21.57
N PRO A 149 1.82 -5.39 -21.91
CA PRO A 149 0.89 -4.32 -22.19
C PRO A 149 0.10 -4.56 -23.49
N LEU A 150 -1.12 -4.02 -23.54
CA LEU A 150 -2.02 -4.08 -24.71
C LEU A 150 -1.75 -2.98 -25.72
N GLY A 151 -0.87 -2.06 -25.35
CA GLY A 151 -0.46 -0.91 -26.13
C GLY A 151 0.31 0.06 -25.23
N THR A 152 0.56 1.26 -25.73
CA THR A 152 1.16 2.31 -24.91
C THR A 152 0.24 2.67 -23.74
N LEU A 153 0.77 2.65 -22.52
CA LEU A 153 0.09 3.14 -21.32
C LEU A 153 0.37 4.63 -21.14
N VAL A 154 -0.68 5.43 -20.95
CA VAL A 154 -0.58 6.87 -20.69
C VAL A 154 -1.32 7.21 -19.40
N VAL A 155 -0.71 8.03 -18.53
CA VAL A 155 -1.38 8.68 -17.41
C VAL A 155 -2.06 9.94 -17.92
N SER A 156 -3.39 9.92 -18.02
CA SER A 156 -4.15 11.06 -18.56
C SER A 156 -4.48 12.10 -17.49
N LYS A 157 -4.68 11.68 -16.24
CA LYS A 157 -5.02 12.58 -15.13
C LYS A 157 -4.56 12.00 -13.80
N ILE A 158 -4.07 12.85 -12.91
CA ILE A 158 -3.94 12.54 -11.49
C ILE A 158 -4.66 13.65 -10.72
N GLU A 159 -5.56 13.28 -9.82
CA GLU A 159 -6.41 14.21 -9.07
C GLU A 159 -6.50 13.81 -7.60
N ILE A 160 -6.49 14.79 -6.69
CA ILE A 160 -6.78 14.60 -5.28
C ILE A 160 -8.14 15.24 -5.00
N ALA A 161 -9.13 14.44 -4.63
CA ALA A 161 -10.50 14.92 -4.43
C ALA A 161 -11.13 14.32 -3.16
N GLY A 162 -12.11 15.03 -2.61
CA GLY A 162 -12.83 14.65 -1.39
C GLY A 162 -12.50 15.54 -0.18
N THR A 163 -12.96 15.10 0.98
CA THR A 163 -12.87 15.85 2.24
C THR A 163 -11.41 16.13 2.62
N GLY A 164 -11.07 17.41 2.77
CA GLY A 164 -9.72 17.83 3.14
C GLY A 164 -8.69 17.75 2.02
N ALA A 165 -9.08 17.58 0.75
CA ALA A 165 -8.17 17.55 -0.40
C ALA A 165 -7.24 18.78 -0.48
N ALA A 166 -7.75 19.97 -0.12
CA ALA A 166 -6.96 21.21 -0.11
C ALA A 166 -5.85 21.24 0.97
N ASN A 167 -5.80 20.26 1.87
CA ASN A 167 -4.71 20.06 2.83
C ASN A 167 -3.60 19.17 2.25
N PHE A 168 -3.76 18.60 1.06
CA PHE A 168 -2.76 17.75 0.42
C PHE A 168 -2.19 18.44 -0.81
N GLY A 169 -0.89 18.27 -0.99
CA GLY A 169 -0.19 18.64 -2.22
C GLY A 169 0.57 17.45 -2.78
N ARG A 170 0.97 17.57 -4.05
CA ARG A 170 1.80 16.56 -4.71
C ARG A 170 2.74 17.16 -5.72
N THR A 171 3.72 16.37 -6.12
CA THR A 171 4.54 16.64 -7.30
C THR A 171 3.88 16.07 -8.57
N PHE A 172 4.41 16.40 -9.76
CA PHE A 172 3.73 16.22 -11.05
C PHE A 172 4.51 15.37 -12.06
N GLU A 173 5.50 14.58 -11.62
CA GLU A 173 6.42 13.84 -12.49
C GLU A 173 5.74 12.75 -13.33
N CYS A 174 4.55 12.30 -12.91
CA CYS A 174 3.76 11.30 -13.61
C CYS A 174 2.60 11.87 -14.43
N ASP A 175 2.42 13.19 -14.44
CA ASP A 175 1.38 13.83 -15.23
C ASP A 175 1.69 13.69 -16.72
N ALA A 176 0.69 13.29 -17.51
CA ALA A 176 0.84 13.00 -18.94
C ALA A 176 1.93 11.96 -19.25
N LYS A 177 2.37 11.16 -18.27
CA LYS A 177 3.44 10.19 -18.46
C LYS A 177 3.01 9.13 -19.46
N THR A 178 3.85 8.91 -20.46
CA THR A 178 3.75 7.81 -21.41
C THR A 178 4.78 6.75 -21.05
N PHE A 179 4.33 5.51 -20.83
CA PHE A 179 5.19 4.36 -20.58
C PHE A 179 5.47 3.67 -21.92
N THR A 180 6.73 3.70 -22.36
CA THR A 180 7.18 3.11 -23.64
C THR A 180 7.77 1.71 -23.47
N THR A 181 8.07 1.32 -22.23
CA THR A 181 8.71 0.05 -21.91
C THR A 181 7.82 -0.72 -20.94
N ALA A 182 7.60 -2.01 -21.20
CA ALA A 182 6.88 -2.89 -20.30
C ALA A 182 7.53 -2.89 -18.89
N GLY A 183 6.71 -2.94 -17.85
CA GLY A 183 7.18 -2.94 -16.47
C GLY A 183 7.85 -1.65 -15.99
N SER A 184 7.91 -0.59 -16.80
CA SER A 184 8.51 0.68 -16.38
C SER A 184 7.64 1.39 -15.33
N ALA A 185 8.27 2.27 -14.56
CA ALA A 185 7.65 2.93 -13.42
C ALA A 185 7.82 4.45 -13.46
N CYS A 186 6.88 5.15 -12.82
CA CYS A 186 6.94 6.58 -12.56
C CYS A 186 6.54 6.82 -11.10
N SER A 187 7.22 7.74 -10.42
CA SER A 187 6.93 8.06 -9.03
C SER A 187 6.65 9.56 -8.87
N PHE A 188 5.69 9.88 -8.01
CA PHE A 188 5.41 11.25 -7.55
C PHE A 188 5.20 11.23 -6.03
N SER A 189 5.46 12.35 -5.38
CA SER A 189 5.36 12.51 -3.94
C SER A 189 4.08 13.23 -3.54
N VAL A 190 3.50 12.85 -2.41
CA VAL A 190 2.32 13.47 -1.78
C VAL A 190 2.70 13.90 -0.38
N TYR A 191 2.25 15.09 0.04
CA TYR A 191 2.47 15.63 1.37
C TYR A 191 1.17 16.20 1.95
N TYR A 192 1.14 16.32 3.28
CA TYR A 192 0.00 16.85 4.03
C TYR A 192 0.38 18.15 4.74
N SER A 193 -0.48 19.16 4.66
CA SER A 193 -0.38 20.48 5.26
C SER A 193 -1.75 20.89 5.82
N PRO A 194 -2.11 20.44 7.03
CA PRO A 194 -3.42 20.67 7.62
C PRO A 194 -3.68 22.14 7.95
N LYS A 195 -4.84 22.67 7.57
CA LYS A 195 -5.27 24.03 7.95
C LYS A 195 -6.07 24.08 9.27
N ASN A 196 -6.51 22.92 9.74
CA ASN A 196 -7.27 22.74 10.98
C ASN A 196 -7.01 21.31 11.53
N THR A 197 -7.62 20.99 12.66
CA THR A 197 -7.48 19.68 13.31
C THR A 197 -8.48 18.63 12.81
N THR A 198 -9.34 18.97 11.85
CA THR A 198 -10.31 18.03 11.27
C THR A 198 -9.58 16.97 10.44
N LEU A 199 -9.99 15.71 10.60
CA LEU A 199 -9.46 14.61 9.80
C LEU A 199 -9.70 14.87 8.30
N SER A 200 -8.66 14.65 7.51
CA SER A 200 -8.74 14.73 6.05
C SER A 200 -8.66 13.32 5.47
N ASN A 201 -9.61 12.98 4.61
CA ASN A 201 -9.71 11.65 4.00
C ASN A 201 -10.00 11.71 2.47
N PRO A 202 -9.24 12.47 1.67
CA PRO A 202 -9.43 12.51 0.23
C PRO A 202 -8.84 11.26 -0.44
N VAL A 203 -9.14 11.11 -1.73
CA VAL A 203 -8.63 10.02 -2.57
C VAL A 203 -7.83 10.59 -3.72
N VAL A 204 -6.63 10.05 -3.93
CA VAL A 204 -5.89 10.24 -5.19
C VAL A 204 -6.46 9.30 -6.23
N THR A 205 -6.95 9.84 -7.35
CA THR A 205 -7.36 9.04 -8.51
C THR A 205 -6.36 9.26 -9.64
N ILE A 206 -5.74 8.18 -10.09
CA ILE A 206 -4.87 8.12 -11.26
C ILE A 206 -5.70 7.51 -12.41
N THR A 207 -5.98 8.31 -13.43
CA THR A 207 -6.63 7.87 -14.66
C THR A 207 -5.56 7.55 -15.69
N MET A 208 -5.67 6.35 -16.26
CA MET A 208 -4.75 5.85 -17.28
C MET A 208 -5.52 5.28 -18.47
N LYS A 209 -4.85 5.17 -19.60
CA LYS A 209 -5.37 4.54 -20.80
C LYS A 209 -4.30 3.67 -21.44
N GLU A 210 -4.67 2.47 -21.87
CA GLU A 210 -3.77 1.53 -22.51
C GLU A 210 -4.23 1.25 -23.95
N GLY A 211 -3.54 1.84 -24.93
CA GLY A 211 -3.97 1.77 -26.33
C GLY A 211 -5.42 2.24 -26.51
N SER A 212 -6.27 1.39 -27.10
CA SER A 212 -7.70 1.67 -27.32
C SER A 212 -8.61 1.22 -26.16
N SER A 213 -8.07 0.73 -25.04
CA SER A 213 -8.86 0.27 -23.89
C SER A 213 -9.72 1.39 -23.30
N PRO A 214 -10.81 1.06 -22.57
CA PRO A 214 -11.43 1.98 -21.64
C PRO A 214 -10.42 2.52 -20.62
N ASP A 215 -10.79 3.62 -19.96
CA ASP A 215 -9.96 4.22 -18.92
C ASP A 215 -9.81 3.28 -17.71
N ILE A 216 -8.60 3.26 -17.18
CA ILE A 216 -8.18 2.47 -16.03
C ILE A 216 -7.99 3.45 -14.87
N LEU A 217 -8.72 3.23 -13.77
CA LEU A 217 -8.58 4.05 -12.57
C LEU A 217 -7.82 3.29 -11.50
N ARG A 218 -6.83 3.95 -10.88
CA ARG A 218 -6.22 3.52 -9.62
C ARG A 218 -6.46 4.55 -8.55
N ARG A 219 -6.78 4.08 -7.35
CA ARG A 219 -7.17 4.92 -6.22
C ARG A 219 -6.27 4.65 -5.03
N VAL A 220 -5.82 5.74 -4.41
CA VAL A 220 -5.05 5.71 -3.17
C VAL A 220 -5.78 6.58 -2.15
N THR A 221 -6.24 5.99 -1.06
CA THR A 221 -6.87 6.72 0.05
C THR A 221 -5.78 7.46 0.82
N LEU A 222 -5.99 8.75 1.09
CA LEU A 222 -5.11 9.53 1.94
C LEU A 222 -5.78 9.73 3.29
N ASN A 223 -5.05 9.51 4.38
CA ASN A 223 -5.51 9.81 5.73
C ASN A 223 -4.58 10.86 6.34
N GLY A 224 -5.11 12.02 6.69
CA GLY A 224 -4.37 13.12 7.31
C GLY A 224 -4.94 13.47 8.67
N SER A 225 -4.07 13.58 9.68
CA SER A 225 -4.44 14.02 11.03
C SER A 225 -3.40 14.95 11.65
N VAL A 226 -3.80 15.71 12.66
CA VAL A 226 -2.89 16.52 13.49
C VAL A 226 -2.80 15.86 14.86
N SER A 227 -1.58 15.49 15.28
CA SER A 227 -1.34 15.01 16.63
C SER A 227 -1.32 16.22 17.57
N THR A 228 -2.32 16.34 18.43
CA THR A 228 -2.27 17.31 19.51
C THR A 228 -1.38 16.75 20.61
N THR A 229 -0.10 17.10 20.62
CA THR A 229 0.69 16.96 21.84
C THR A 229 0.06 17.87 22.88
N THR A 230 -0.74 17.31 23.79
CA THR A 230 -1.00 17.95 25.07
C THR A 230 0.33 17.96 25.79
N THR A 231 1.09 19.05 25.70
CA THR A 231 2.15 19.32 26.67
C THR A 231 1.47 19.19 28.04
N PRO A 232 1.93 18.32 28.96
CA PRO A 232 1.48 18.37 30.34
C PRO A 232 1.62 19.82 30.79
N PRO A 233 0.63 20.41 31.49
CA PRO A 233 0.78 21.78 31.95
C PRO A 233 2.11 21.85 32.70
N THR A 234 3.03 22.69 32.22
CA THR A 234 4.15 23.14 33.03
C THR A 234 3.52 23.86 34.20
N THR A 235 3.34 23.14 35.31
CA THR A 235 3.06 23.73 36.60
C THR A 235 4.28 24.59 36.90
N THR A 236 4.20 25.87 36.59
CA THR A 236 5.07 26.89 37.17
C THR A 236 4.92 26.74 38.68
N ALA A 237 5.89 26.09 39.31
CA ALA A 237 6.08 26.20 40.74
C ALA A 237 6.24 27.70 41.05
N PRO A 238 5.46 28.28 41.98
CA PRO A 238 5.76 29.61 42.47
C PRO A 238 7.14 29.56 43.13
N GLU A 239 8.04 30.42 42.68
CA GLU A 239 9.29 30.67 43.36
C GLU A 239 9.00 31.30 44.72
N GLU A 240 9.87 30.97 45.67
CA GLU A 240 9.68 30.97 47.11
C GLU A 240 9.35 32.35 47.70
N ASP A 241 8.40 32.38 48.64
CA ASP A 241 8.45 33.35 49.72
C ASP A 241 8.32 32.60 51.05
N SER A 242 9.47 32.48 51.72
CA SER A 242 9.68 32.53 53.17
C SER A 242 8.49 32.17 54.09
N GLY A 243 8.59 31.05 54.79
CA GLY A 243 7.80 30.82 56.00
C GLY A 243 7.75 29.35 56.43
N GLY A 244 8.34 29.04 57.58
CA GLY A 244 8.53 27.67 58.04
C GLY A 244 7.25 26.91 58.42
N GLY A 245 7.37 25.59 58.41
CA GLY A 245 6.71 24.72 59.39
C GLY A 245 5.59 23.82 58.87
N ALA A 246 5.63 22.60 59.42
CA ALA A 246 4.52 21.67 59.62
C ALA A 246 4.07 20.74 58.47
N ILE A 247 4.74 19.58 58.44
CA ILE A 247 4.24 18.21 58.34
C ILE A 247 2.80 17.93 57.83
N GLY A 248 2.69 16.92 56.96
CA GLY A 248 1.51 16.05 56.85
C GLY A 248 1.86 14.55 56.88
N TRP A 249 2.33 14.01 58.01
CA TRP A 249 2.46 12.55 58.28
C TRP A 249 1.11 11.78 58.12
N ALA A 250 -0.01 12.48 57.93
CA ALA A 250 -1.35 11.91 57.75
C ALA A 250 -1.51 11.08 56.46
N TRP A 251 -0.71 11.33 55.41
CA TRP A 251 -0.80 10.57 54.16
C TRP A 251 -0.12 9.19 54.24
N LEU A 252 0.94 9.06 55.06
CA LEU A 252 1.67 7.80 55.19
C LEU A 252 0.97 6.78 56.12
N ALA A 253 0.09 7.24 57.02
CA ALA A 253 -0.74 6.35 57.84
C ALA A 253 -1.94 5.75 57.08
N GLY A 254 -2.45 6.42 56.05
CA GLY A 254 -3.57 5.94 55.23
C GLY A 254 -3.22 4.77 54.31
N LEU A 255 -1.97 4.67 53.85
CA LEU A 255 -1.54 3.63 52.90
C LEU A 255 -1.21 2.28 53.56
N ALA A 256 -1.00 2.25 54.88
CA ALA A 256 -0.73 1.02 55.63
C ALA A 256 -2.01 0.27 56.09
N ALA A 257 -3.17 0.94 56.15
CA ALA A 257 -4.43 0.32 56.57
C ALA A 257 -5.19 -0.40 55.43
N ALA A 258 -4.90 -0.09 54.16
CA ALA A 258 -5.58 -0.68 53.01
C ALA A 258 -5.01 -2.05 52.57
N THR A 259 -3.76 -2.38 52.92
CA THR A 259 -3.12 -3.64 52.52
C THR A 259 -3.42 -4.82 53.46
N VAL A 260 -3.88 -4.57 54.70
CA VAL A 260 -4.25 -5.64 55.65
C VAL A 260 -5.71 -6.12 55.47
N ALA A 261 -6.60 -5.27 54.94
CA ALA A 261 -8.02 -5.65 54.76
C ALA A 261 -8.30 -6.53 53.51
N LEU A 262 -7.41 -6.56 52.52
CA LEU A 262 -7.57 -7.37 51.30
C LEU A 262 -6.93 -8.76 51.38
N GLY A 263 -6.08 -9.03 52.37
CA GLY A 263 -5.48 -10.35 52.60
C GLY A 263 -6.39 -11.35 53.33
N ARG A 264 -7.43 -10.88 54.03
CA ARG A 264 -8.29 -11.73 54.89
C ARG A 264 -9.59 -12.22 54.22
N ARG A 265 -9.88 -11.82 52.97
CA ARG A 265 -11.06 -12.27 52.19
C ARG A 265 -10.81 -13.42 51.21
N ARG A 266 -9.61 -14.03 51.22
CA ARG A 266 -9.27 -15.18 50.35
C ARG A 266 -9.08 -16.51 51.08
N ARG A 267 -9.45 -16.62 52.36
CA ARG A 267 -9.52 -17.88 53.09
C ARG A 267 -10.75 -17.92 54.00
N ALA A 268 -11.89 -18.21 53.39
CA ALA A 268 -13.04 -18.89 53.97
C ALA A 268 -13.74 -19.60 52.79
#